data_AF-A0A497G8M9-F1
#
_entry.id   AF-A0A497G8M9-F1
#
_cell.length_a   1.000
_cell.length_b   1.000
_cell.length_c   1.000
_cell.angle_alpha   90.00
_cell.angle_beta   90.00
_cell.angle_gamma   90.00
#
_symmetry.space_group_name_H-M   'P 1'
#
loop_
_entity.id
_entity.type
_entity.pdbx_description
1 polymer ?
#
loop_
_entity_poly.entity_id
_entity_poly.type
_entity_poly.pdbx_seq_one_letter_code
_entity_poly.pdbx_strand_id
1 'polypeptide(L)'
;MRSLSYDLSRFNPEFWRRPRSFLRDAHRRGVGVQIELWDPHDFWDWGPSGLWSKNPWNPSMNVSYGAGDTILSERWPHHPSEKPNPFFLAPEKGDEVLLKYQEHFVTRVLEETIEFPNVLYCVDNETWAPPEWSLYWARFMHERAREAGVEPQLTEM
;
A
#
# COMPACT_ATOMS: atom_id res chain seq x y z
N MET A 1 21.28 1.74 21.25
CA MET A 1 21.07 2.11 19.83
C MET A 1 19.57 2.34 19.66
N ARG A 2 19.12 3.52 19.22
CA ARG A 2 17.70 3.71 18.86
C ARG A 2 17.46 2.88 17.61
N SER A 3 16.55 1.90 17.64
CA SER A 3 16.07 1.28 16.41
C SER A 3 15.42 2.39 15.57
N LEU A 4 15.79 2.46 14.29
CA LEU A 4 15.15 3.35 13.34
C LEU A 4 13.79 2.72 13.00
N SER A 5 12.73 3.14 13.69
CA SER A 5 11.36 2.73 13.42
C SER A 5 10.63 3.81 12.61
N TYR A 6 9.64 3.40 11.83
CA TYR A 6 8.85 4.24 10.93
C TYR A 6 7.61 4.81 11.62
N ASP A 7 7.28 6.06 11.30
CA ASP A 7 6.03 6.72 11.69
C ASP A 7 5.13 6.83 10.45
N LEU A 8 4.10 6.00 10.38
CA LEU A 8 3.18 5.94 9.25
C LEU A 8 2.24 7.15 9.14
N SER A 9 2.27 8.08 10.11
CA SER A 9 1.57 9.36 9.99
C SER A 9 2.39 10.43 9.27
N ARG A 10 3.64 10.13 8.90
CA ARG A 10 4.59 11.10 8.34
C ARG A 10 5.31 10.55 7.12
N PHE A 11 4.96 11.07 5.95
CA PHE A 11 5.68 10.72 4.72
C PHE A 11 6.93 11.57 4.49
N ASN A 12 7.93 10.96 3.84
CA ASN A 12 9.07 11.70 3.32
C ASN A 12 8.66 12.48 2.05
N PRO A 13 8.66 13.83 2.05
CA PRO A 13 8.28 14.60 0.88
C PRO A 13 9.24 14.39 -0.32
N GLU A 14 10.49 14.02 -0.08
CA GLU A 14 11.44 13.73 -1.16
C GLU A 14 11.06 12.48 -1.95
N PHE A 15 10.52 11.47 -1.27
CA PHE A 15 10.02 10.25 -1.92
C PHE A 15 9.00 10.61 -3.00
N TRP A 16 7.98 11.40 -2.64
CA TRP A 16 6.86 11.76 -3.52
C TRP A 16 7.24 12.64 -4.71
N ARG A 17 8.33 13.41 -4.61
CA ARG A 17 8.84 14.19 -5.76
C ARG A 17 9.24 13.30 -6.94
N ARG A 18 9.74 12.09 -6.69
CA ARG A 18 10.24 11.18 -7.71
C ARG A 18 9.13 10.60 -8.59
N PRO A 19 8.06 9.95 -8.05
CA PRO A 19 6.95 9.47 -8.87
C PRO A 19 6.25 10.62 -9.58
N ARG A 20 6.06 11.79 -8.96
CA ARG A 20 5.47 12.95 -9.66
C ARG A 20 6.30 13.44 -10.85
N SER A 21 7.63 13.44 -10.74
CA SER A 21 8.49 13.77 -11.87
C SER A 21 8.36 12.74 -12.98
N PHE A 22 8.35 11.46 -12.63
CA PHE A 22 8.18 10.35 -13.56
C PHE A 22 6.85 10.42 -14.30
N LEU A 23 5.72 10.57 -13.58
CA LEU A 23 4.38 10.63 -14.17
C LEU A 23 4.21 11.81 -15.12
N ARG A 24 4.78 12.97 -14.77
CA ARG A 24 4.78 14.15 -15.64
C ARG A 24 5.51 13.89 -16.96
N ASP A 25 6.68 13.25 -16.91
CA ASP A 25 7.45 12.95 -18.11
C ASP A 25 6.84 11.81 -18.93
N ALA A 26 6.23 10.82 -18.28
CA ALA A 26 5.44 9.78 -18.94
C ALA A 26 4.24 10.37 -19.68
N HIS A 27 3.50 11.27 -19.02
CA HIS A 27 2.35 11.95 -19.62
C HIS A 27 2.76 12.75 -20.87
N ARG A 28 3.84 13.54 -20.77
CA ARG A 28 4.39 14.30 -21.92
C ARG A 28 4.78 13.43 -23.11
N ARG A 29 5.09 12.15 -22.87
CA ARG A 29 5.52 11.18 -23.89
C ARG A 29 4.38 10.28 -24.37
N GLY A 30 3.15 10.48 -23.87
CA GLY A 30 2.01 9.62 -24.20
C GLY A 30 2.14 8.19 -23.68
N VAL A 31 2.88 7.99 -22.58
CA VAL A 31 3.09 6.68 -21.96
C VAL A 31 2.08 6.48 -20.83
N GLY A 32 1.29 5.42 -20.90
CA GLY A 32 0.45 4.97 -19.79
C GLY A 32 1.28 4.40 -18.65
N VAL A 33 0.85 4.64 -17.40
CA VAL A 33 1.50 4.12 -16.20
C VAL A 33 0.49 3.38 -15.35
N GLN A 34 0.80 2.12 -15.02
CA GLN A 34 0.13 1.37 -13.97
C GLN A 34 0.89 1.55 -12.66
N ILE A 35 0.21 2.00 -11.62
CA ILE A 35 0.75 2.07 -10.26
C ILE A 35 0.20 0.90 -9.47
N GLU A 36 1.07 -0.03 -9.10
CA GLU A 36 0.78 -1.07 -8.13
C GLU A 36 0.86 -0.47 -6.73
N LEU A 37 -0.23 -0.58 -5.96
CA LEU A 37 -0.29 -0.04 -4.60
C LEU A 37 0.43 -0.94 -3.61
N TRP A 38 0.26 -2.25 -3.76
CA TRP A 38 0.76 -3.25 -2.82
C TRP A 38 1.39 -4.43 -3.55
N ASP A 39 2.58 -4.83 -3.11
CA ASP A 39 3.22 -6.06 -3.59
C ASP A 39 3.34 -7.05 -2.42
N PRO A 40 2.60 -8.17 -2.42
CA PRO A 40 2.69 -9.20 -1.38
C PRO A 40 4.10 -9.74 -1.15
N HIS A 41 4.99 -9.65 -2.15
CA HIS A 41 6.38 -10.06 -2.01
C HIS A 41 7.15 -9.20 -1.00
N ASP A 42 6.69 -7.99 -0.65
CA ASP A 42 7.30 -7.16 0.40
C ASP A 42 6.86 -7.56 1.83
N PHE A 43 5.89 -8.47 1.98
CA PHE A 43 5.19 -8.76 3.24
C PHE A 43 5.49 -10.15 3.81
N TRP A 44 6.63 -10.75 3.49
CA TRP A 44 7.06 -12.00 4.10
C TRP A 44 8.58 -12.09 4.33
N ASP A 45 8.98 -13.00 5.20
CA ASP A 45 10.36 -13.20 5.64
C ASP A 45 11.16 -13.99 4.61
N TRP A 46 11.45 -13.37 3.46
CA TRP A 46 12.29 -13.95 2.42
C TRP A 46 13.54 -13.16 2.11
N GLY A 47 14.44 -13.84 1.39
CA GLY A 47 15.75 -13.31 1.05
C GLY A 47 16.72 -13.23 2.24
N PRO A 48 17.98 -12.88 1.98
CA PRO A 48 19.05 -12.91 2.98
C PRO A 48 18.88 -11.88 4.11
N SER A 49 17.86 -11.02 4.03
CA SER A 49 17.67 -9.93 4.98
C SER A 49 16.27 -9.81 5.59
N GLY A 50 15.38 -10.77 5.29
CA GLY A 50 13.99 -10.80 5.75
C GLY A 50 13.26 -9.50 5.48
N LEU A 51 12.76 -9.29 4.26
CA LEU A 51 12.15 -8.03 3.83
C LEU A 51 11.07 -7.55 4.80
N TRP A 52 10.21 -8.46 5.26
CA TRP A 52 9.20 -8.15 6.27
C TRP A 52 9.75 -7.55 7.56
N SER A 53 10.89 -8.04 8.07
CA SER A 53 11.53 -7.51 9.29
C SER A 53 12.03 -6.06 9.18
N LYS A 54 12.05 -5.50 7.97
CA LYS A 54 12.44 -4.10 7.69
C LYS A 54 11.29 -3.26 7.14
N ASN A 55 10.14 -3.88 6.91
CA ASN A 55 9.00 -3.25 6.29
C ASN A 55 8.38 -2.22 7.27
N PRO A 56 8.03 -0.99 6.84
CA PRO A 56 7.38 0.00 7.70
C PRO A 56 6.08 -0.45 8.35
N TRP A 57 5.38 -1.42 7.75
CA TRP A 57 4.15 -2.00 8.28
C TRP A 57 4.39 -3.06 9.35
N ASN A 58 5.62 -3.56 9.51
CA ASN A 58 5.92 -4.55 10.54
C ASN A 58 5.85 -3.90 11.94
N PRO A 59 5.11 -4.47 12.91
CA PRO A 59 5.03 -3.93 14.27
C PRO A 59 6.39 -3.70 14.95
N SER A 60 7.42 -4.49 14.63
CA SER A 60 8.76 -4.30 15.19
C SER A 60 9.52 -3.10 14.59
N MET A 61 9.05 -2.58 13.47
CA MET A 61 9.64 -1.47 12.70
C MET A 61 8.74 -0.24 12.68
N ASN A 62 7.69 -0.17 13.49
CA ASN A 62 6.66 0.86 13.44
C ASN A 62 6.48 1.52 14.82
N VAL A 63 6.23 2.84 14.86
CA VAL A 63 5.90 3.57 16.09
C VAL A 63 4.43 4.01 16.15
N SER A 64 3.70 3.87 15.06
CA SER A 64 2.28 4.23 14.94
C SER A 64 1.34 3.19 15.56
N TYR A 65 1.80 1.94 15.68
CA TYR A 65 1.17 0.85 16.43
C TYR A 65 2.23 -0.19 16.80
N GLY A 66 1.94 -1.02 17.80
CA GLY A 66 2.79 -2.12 18.26
C GLY A 66 2.19 -3.51 18.02
N ALA A 67 2.90 -4.54 18.49
CA ALA A 67 2.42 -5.91 18.46
C ALA A 67 1.15 -6.05 19.33
N GLY A 68 0.09 -6.60 18.75
CA GLY A 68 -1.22 -6.79 19.41
C GLY A 68 -2.21 -5.64 19.22
N ASP A 69 -1.77 -4.48 18.74
CA ASP A 69 -2.68 -3.38 18.34
C ASP A 69 -3.35 -3.63 16.98
N THR A 70 -2.76 -4.53 16.19
CA THR A 70 -3.23 -4.95 14.86
C THR A 70 -3.16 -6.47 14.73
N ILE A 71 -3.72 -7.02 13.67
CA ILE A 71 -3.65 -8.43 13.30
C ILE A 71 -2.27 -8.86 12.76
N LEU A 72 -1.32 -7.93 12.64
CA LEU A 72 0.01 -8.18 12.10
C LEU A 72 0.91 -8.93 13.08
N SER A 73 1.75 -9.81 12.54
CA SER A 73 2.80 -10.52 13.27
C SER A 73 4.18 -9.97 12.90
N GLU A 74 5.08 -9.87 13.87
CA GLU A 74 6.46 -9.40 13.63
C GLU A 74 7.26 -10.33 12.71
N ARG A 75 6.85 -11.60 12.62
CA ARG A 75 7.42 -12.62 11.75
C ARG A 75 6.33 -13.17 10.84
N TRP A 76 6.67 -13.38 9.58
CA TRP A 76 5.77 -13.95 8.58
C TRP A 76 6.54 -14.84 7.60
N PRO A 77 6.77 -16.13 7.91
CA PRO A 77 7.61 -17.01 7.11
C PRO A 77 6.89 -17.66 5.93
N HIS A 78 5.70 -17.19 5.58
CA HIS A 78 4.86 -17.81 4.55
C HIS A 78 4.96 -17.04 3.24
N HIS A 79 5.20 -17.75 2.14
CA HIS A 79 5.13 -17.15 0.81
C HIS A 79 3.69 -16.67 0.54
N PRO A 80 3.48 -15.51 -0.12
CA PRO A 80 2.14 -14.98 -0.40
C PRO A 80 1.21 -15.95 -1.12
N SER A 81 1.75 -16.76 -2.04
CA SER A 81 0.99 -17.82 -2.74
C SER A 81 0.58 -19.00 -1.87
N GLU A 82 1.19 -19.18 -0.70
CA GLU A 82 0.79 -20.22 0.27
C GLU A 82 -0.21 -19.65 1.26
N LYS A 83 0.08 -18.43 1.77
CA LYS A 83 -0.75 -17.76 2.75
C LYS A 83 -0.48 -16.24 2.72
N PRO A 84 -1.50 -15.40 2.47
CA PRO A 84 -1.32 -13.95 2.48
C PRO A 84 -0.98 -13.47 3.89
N ASN A 85 -0.12 -12.45 3.98
CA ASN A 85 0.13 -11.75 5.23
C ASN A 85 -1.20 -11.13 5.75
N PRO A 86 -1.46 -11.12 7.07
CA PRO A 86 -2.66 -10.49 7.63
C PRO A 86 -2.86 -9.03 7.21
N PHE A 87 -1.80 -8.35 6.75
CA PHE A 87 -1.89 -7.05 6.08
C PHE A 87 -3.00 -6.96 5.04
N PHE A 88 -3.15 -8.01 4.21
CA PHE A 88 -4.13 -8.08 3.13
C PHE A 88 -5.52 -8.54 3.60
N LEU A 89 -5.70 -8.77 4.89
CA LEU A 89 -6.95 -9.23 5.51
C LEU A 89 -7.62 -8.15 6.35
N ALA A 90 -7.03 -6.95 6.44
CA ALA A 90 -7.51 -5.90 7.35
C ALA A 90 -9.00 -5.53 7.14
N PRO A 91 -9.53 -5.36 5.91
CA PRO A 91 -10.95 -5.11 5.71
C PRO A 91 -11.84 -6.28 6.14
N GLU A 92 -11.43 -7.52 5.85
CA GLU A 92 -12.17 -8.74 6.19
C GLU A 92 -12.21 -8.97 7.71
N LYS A 93 -11.12 -8.67 8.41
CA LYS A 93 -10.98 -8.86 9.86
C LYS A 93 -11.43 -7.66 10.68
N GLY A 94 -11.76 -6.53 10.05
CA GLY A 94 -12.17 -5.31 10.72
C GLY A 94 -11.07 -4.68 11.57
N ASP A 95 -9.80 -4.77 11.14
CA ASP A 95 -8.68 -4.13 11.82
C ASP A 95 -8.64 -2.63 11.50
N GLU A 96 -9.44 -1.84 12.21
CA GLU A 96 -9.56 -0.40 12.00
C GLU A 96 -8.23 0.36 12.23
N VAL A 97 -7.37 -0.15 13.11
CA VAL A 97 -6.07 0.49 13.41
C VAL A 97 -5.16 0.38 12.20
N LEU A 98 -4.99 -0.83 11.67
CA LEU A 98 -4.18 -1.03 10.47
C LEU A 98 -4.78 -0.31 9.26
N LEU A 99 -6.09 -0.47 9.07
CA LEU A 99 -6.81 0.06 7.92
C LEU A 99 -6.71 1.58 7.84
N LYS A 100 -6.79 2.29 8.97
CA LYS A 100 -6.55 3.74 9.05
C LYS A 100 -5.22 4.16 8.41
N TYR A 101 -4.13 3.43 8.68
CA TYR A 101 -2.82 3.77 8.12
C TYR A 101 -2.72 3.36 6.64
N GLN A 102 -3.30 2.22 6.25
CA GLN A 102 -3.39 1.82 4.84
C GLN A 102 -4.16 2.87 4.02
N GLU A 103 -5.32 3.32 4.49
CA GLU A 103 -6.12 4.38 3.88
C GLU A 103 -5.34 5.70 3.77
N HIS A 104 -4.56 6.04 4.81
CA HIS A 104 -3.73 7.25 4.79
C HIS A 104 -2.66 7.19 3.69
N PHE A 105 -2.00 6.04 3.51
CA PHE A 105 -1.05 5.83 2.43
C PHE A 105 -1.72 5.90 1.06
N VAL A 106 -2.84 5.21 0.84
CA VAL A 106 -3.56 5.23 -0.45
C VAL A 106 -4.10 6.62 -0.76
N THR A 107 -4.60 7.35 0.24
CA THR A 107 -5.00 8.76 0.09
C THR A 107 -3.82 9.59 -0.41
N ARG A 108 -2.64 9.41 0.20
CA ARG A 108 -1.44 10.13 -0.21
C ARG A 108 -0.99 9.78 -1.62
N VAL A 109 -1.11 8.52 -2.04
CA VAL A 109 -0.85 8.13 -3.45
C VAL A 109 -1.79 8.92 -4.36
N LEU A 110 -3.10 8.88 -4.11
CA LEU A 110 -4.09 9.60 -4.92
C LEU A 110 -3.81 11.11 -4.98
N GLU A 111 -3.50 11.76 -3.86
CA GLU A 111 -3.13 13.18 -3.83
C GLU A 111 -1.97 13.51 -4.78
N GLU A 112 -1.01 12.60 -4.90
CA GLU A 112 0.20 12.82 -5.69
C GLU A 112 0.02 12.41 -7.16
N THR A 113 -0.99 11.60 -7.50
CA THR A 113 -1.09 10.95 -8.81
C THR A 113 -2.40 11.16 -9.57
N ILE A 114 -3.51 11.54 -8.90
CA ILE A 114 -4.85 11.56 -9.50
C ILE A 114 -5.02 12.59 -10.64
N GLU A 115 -4.20 13.65 -10.66
CA GLU A 115 -4.24 14.66 -11.73
C GLU A 115 -3.69 14.16 -13.08
N PHE A 116 -2.97 13.04 -13.10
CA PHE A 116 -2.36 12.51 -14.30
C PHE A 116 -3.33 11.54 -15.02
N PRO A 117 -3.89 11.91 -16.18
CA PRO A 117 -4.93 11.12 -16.84
C PRO A 117 -4.40 9.83 -17.50
N ASN A 118 -3.09 9.67 -17.56
CA ASN A 118 -2.41 8.47 -18.08
C ASN A 118 -2.07 7.45 -16.97
N VAL A 119 -2.64 7.60 -15.78
CA VAL A 119 -2.43 6.69 -14.64
C VAL A 119 -3.64 5.77 -14.45
N LEU A 120 -3.36 4.48 -14.33
CA LEU A 120 -4.28 3.47 -13.80
C LEU A 120 -3.66 2.83 -12.56
N TYR A 121 -4.49 2.28 -11.69
CA TYR A 121 -4.06 1.69 -10.42
C TYR A 121 -4.30 0.20 -10.44
N CYS A 122 -3.32 -0.56 -9.97
CA CYS A 122 -3.45 -1.96 -9.65
C CYS A 122 -3.46 -2.09 -8.13
N VAL A 123 -4.52 -2.66 -7.56
CA VAL A 123 -4.67 -2.77 -6.11
C VAL A 123 -3.50 -3.56 -5.55
N ASP A 124 -3.13 -4.68 -6.17
CA ASP A 124 -1.97 -5.46 -5.79
C ASP A 124 -1.44 -6.36 -6.91
N ASN A 125 -0.19 -6.80 -6.75
CA ASN A 125 0.55 -7.64 -7.69
C ASN A 125 0.54 -9.12 -7.26
N GLU A 126 -0.55 -9.85 -7.48
CA GLU A 126 -0.67 -11.30 -7.20
C GLU A 126 -0.93 -11.66 -5.73
N THR A 127 -2.00 -11.13 -5.14
CA THR A 127 -2.42 -11.53 -3.80
C THR A 127 -3.38 -12.73 -3.77
N TRP A 128 -3.31 -13.53 -2.71
CA TRP A 128 -4.33 -14.52 -2.35
C TRP A 128 -5.30 -13.98 -1.28
N ALA A 129 -5.44 -12.65 -1.23
CA ALA A 129 -6.40 -11.97 -0.37
C ALA A 129 -7.85 -12.35 -0.75
N PRO A 130 -8.78 -12.29 0.21
CA PRO A 130 -10.18 -12.52 -0.07
C PRO A 130 -10.78 -11.34 -0.86
N PRO A 131 -11.90 -11.52 -1.60
CA PRO A 131 -12.50 -10.47 -2.44
C PRO A 131 -12.83 -9.16 -1.70
N GLU A 132 -13.04 -9.22 -0.39
CA GLU A 132 -13.24 -8.08 0.50
C GLU A 132 -12.10 -7.06 0.39
N TRP A 133 -10.85 -7.52 0.16
CA TRP A 133 -9.68 -6.67 -0.02
C TRP A 133 -9.82 -5.77 -1.25
N SER A 134 -9.96 -6.37 -2.43
CA SER A 134 -10.06 -5.63 -3.70
C SER A 134 -11.31 -4.77 -3.75
N LEU A 135 -12.45 -5.30 -3.28
CA LEU A 135 -13.71 -4.55 -3.22
C LEU A 135 -13.64 -3.35 -2.27
N TYR A 136 -12.93 -3.47 -1.16
CA TYR A 136 -12.74 -2.36 -0.22
C TYR A 136 -11.91 -1.24 -0.88
N TRP A 137 -10.75 -1.57 -1.46
CA TRP A 137 -9.90 -0.57 -2.10
C TRP A 137 -10.56 0.08 -3.31
N ALA A 138 -11.29 -0.70 -4.11
CA ALA A 138 -12.06 -0.14 -5.23
C ALA A 138 -13.06 0.93 -4.74
N ARG A 139 -13.86 0.61 -3.72
CA ARG A 139 -14.82 1.56 -3.13
C ARG A 139 -14.11 2.77 -2.55
N PHE A 140 -13.10 2.56 -1.71
CA PHE A 140 -12.36 3.64 -1.06
C PHE A 140 -11.74 4.60 -2.08
N MET A 141 -11.06 4.08 -3.11
CA MET A 141 -10.39 4.90 -4.11
C MET A 141 -11.39 5.68 -4.98
N HIS A 142 -12.51 5.08 -5.38
CA HIS A 142 -13.56 5.79 -6.09
C HIS A 142 -14.20 6.89 -5.24
N GLU A 143 -14.46 6.64 -3.95
CA GLU A 143 -15.00 7.64 -3.04
C GLU A 143 -14.06 8.84 -2.88
N ARG A 144 -12.75 8.58 -2.68
CA ARG A 144 -11.73 9.63 -2.59
C ARG A 144 -11.55 10.40 -3.90
N ALA A 145 -11.51 9.72 -5.03
CA ALA A 145 -11.32 10.37 -6.32
C ALA A 145 -12.53 11.21 -6.76
N ARG A 146 -13.74 10.88 -6.27
CA ARG A 146 -14.94 11.68 -6.49
C ARG A 146 -14.80 13.11 -5.94
N GLU A 147 -14.06 13.30 -4.85
CA GLU A 147 -13.75 14.63 -4.30
C GLU A 147 -12.93 15.48 -5.27
N ALA A 148 -12.11 14.84 -6.12
CA ALA A 148 -11.33 15.47 -7.17
C ALA A 148 -12.07 15.53 -8.53
N GLY A 149 -13.29 15.00 -8.63
CA GLY A 149 -14.05 14.94 -9.87
C GLY A 149 -13.47 13.98 -10.92
N VAL A 150 -12.69 12.98 -10.50
CA VAL A 150 -12.02 12.00 -11.37
C VAL A 150 -12.57 10.60 -11.10
N GLU A 151 -12.68 9.79 -12.15
CA GLU A 151 -12.99 8.36 -12.05
C GLU A 151 -11.73 7.53 -12.35
N PRO A 152 -11.04 6.99 -11.32
CA PRO A 152 -9.80 6.26 -11.51
C PRO A 152 -10.07 4.90 -12.17
N GLN A 153 -9.14 4.49 -13.04
CA GLN A 153 -9.16 3.15 -13.63
C GLN A 153 -8.44 2.19 -12.68
N LEU A 154 -9.12 1.12 -12.28
CA LEU A 154 -8.63 0.16 -11.29
C LEU A 154 -8.51 -1.25 -11.91
N THR A 155 -7.51 -1.99 -11.46
CA THR A 155 -7.23 -3.38 -11.82
C THR A 155 -6.79 -4.16 -10.57
N GLU A 156 -6.82 -5.48 -10.65
CA GLU A 156 -6.17 -6.40 -9.72
C GLU A 156 -5.42 -7.46 -10.54
N MET A 157 -4.39 -8.08 -9.96
CA MET A 157 -3.60 -9.13 -10.60
C MET A 157 -3.58 -10.41 -9.75
#